data_AF-A0A2V0P3A1-F1
#
_entry.id   AF-A0A2V0P3A1-F1
#
_cell.length_a   1.000
_cell.length_b   1.000
_cell.length_c   1.000
_cell.angle_alpha   90.00
_cell.angle_beta   90.00
_cell.angle_gamma   90.00
#
_symmetry.space_group_name_H-M   'P 1'
#
loop_
_entity.id
_entity.type
_entity.pdbx_description
1 polymer ?
#
loop_
_entity_poly.entity_id
_entity_poly.type
_entity_poly.pdbx_seq_one_letter_code
_entity_poly.pdbx_strand_id
1 'polypeptide(L)'
;MQLVSNALAQECAMGALMVGYFMYYYESWILPAMMRQEKMQYNWNAAWKKYHENIWRLNSAYDRELRYSAVSKNLLLSHIDHTPPKSMADHVSKMILANRKIHDAFTPGSKRLLIWQVQPALQ
;
A
#
# COMPACT_ATOMS: atom_id res chain seq x y z
N MET A 1 31.66 30.36 -74.26
CA MET A 1 31.03 30.30 -72.92
C MET A 1 29.72 31.07 -72.99
N GLN A 2 28.62 30.51 -72.49
CA GLN A 2 27.31 31.18 -72.50
C GLN A 2 27.29 32.20 -71.35
N LEU A 3 27.33 33.50 -71.68
CA LEU A 3 27.51 34.58 -70.71
C LEU A 3 26.19 35.21 -70.25
N VAL A 4 25.17 35.23 -71.12
CA VAL A 4 23.84 35.78 -70.84
C VAL A 4 22.80 34.84 -71.40
N SER A 5 21.74 34.61 -70.62
CA SER A 5 20.60 33.77 -70.99
C SER A 5 19.74 34.40 -72.08
N ASN A 6 19.21 33.56 -72.98
CA ASN A 6 18.25 33.98 -74.00
C ASN A 6 16.90 34.41 -73.41
N ALA A 7 16.62 34.08 -72.14
CA ALA A 7 15.37 34.37 -71.45
C ALA A 7 15.61 34.64 -69.95
N LEU A 8 16.39 35.69 -69.65
CA LEU A 8 16.76 36.08 -68.29
C LEU A 8 15.55 36.17 -67.34
N ALA A 9 14.44 36.73 -67.80
CA ALA A 9 13.21 36.84 -67.00
C ALA A 9 12.60 35.47 -66.65
N GLN A 10 12.69 34.48 -67.54
CA GLN A 10 12.22 33.12 -67.29
C GLN A 10 13.11 32.40 -66.29
N GLU A 11 14.44 32.59 -66.37
CA GLU A 11 15.37 32.04 -65.39
C GLU A 11 15.20 32.68 -64.00
N CYS A 12 14.99 33.99 -63.93
CA CYS A 12 14.67 34.68 -62.68
C CYS A 12 13.32 34.20 -62.10
N ALA A 13 12.29 34.04 -62.93
CA ALA A 13 10.99 33.52 -62.49
C ALA A 13 11.10 32.07 -61.98
N MET A 14 11.89 31.22 -62.65
CA MET A 14 12.16 29.86 -62.20
C MET A 14 12.91 29.86 -60.85
N GLY A 15 13.92 30.72 -60.69
CA GLY A 15 14.63 30.90 -59.42
C GLY A 15 13.68 31.31 -58.29
N ALA A 16 12.81 32.28 -58.54
CA ALA A 16 11.82 32.74 -57.56
C ALA A 16 10.80 31.64 -57.19
N LEU A 17 10.33 30.86 -58.17
CA LEU A 17 9.44 29.73 -57.93
C LEU A 17 10.11 28.63 -57.08
N MET A 18 11.37 28.30 -57.37
CA MET A 18 12.10 27.28 -56.61
C MET A 18 12.37 27.71 -55.16
N VAL A 19 12.77 28.97 -54.95
CA VAL A 19 12.97 29.51 -53.60
C VAL A 19 11.64 29.62 -52.86
N GLY A 20 10.58 30.10 -53.51
CA GLY A 20 9.24 30.20 -52.93
C GLY A 20 8.68 28.83 -52.52
N TYR A 21 8.83 27.82 -53.37
CA TYR A 21 8.43 26.45 -53.05
C TYR A 21 9.26 25.86 -51.91
N PHE A 22 10.58 26.09 -51.90
CA PHE A 22 11.45 25.65 -50.81
C PHE A 22 11.05 26.28 -49.47
N MET A 23 10.82 27.60 -49.44
CA MET A 23 10.39 28.29 -48.22
C MET A 23 9.04 27.75 -47.75
N TYR A 24 8.06 27.61 -48.65
CA TYR A 24 6.77 27.04 -48.32
C TYR A 24 6.89 25.62 -47.75
N TYR A 25 7.69 24.76 -48.39
CA TYR A 25 7.88 23.39 -47.93
C TYR A 25 8.60 23.34 -46.58
N TYR A 26 9.64 24.14 -46.41
CA TYR A 26 10.41 24.21 -45.17
C TYR A 26 9.54 24.69 -43.99
N GLU A 27 8.82 25.81 -44.16
CA GLU A 27 7.99 26.38 -43.09
C GLU A 27 6.77 25.52 -42.78
N SER A 28 6.20 24.83 -43.78
CA SER A 28 4.97 24.05 -43.59
C SER A 28 5.23 22.63 -43.08
N TRP A 29 6.35 22.01 -43.49
CA TRP A 29 6.60 20.59 -43.25
C TRP A 29 7.82 20.31 -42.40
N ILE A 30 8.96 20.92 -42.72
CA ILE A 30 10.22 20.62 -42.03
C ILE A 30 10.26 21.29 -40.66
N LEU A 31 10.08 22.61 -40.62
CA LEU A 31 10.19 23.39 -39.39
C LEU A 31 9.17 22.95 -38.32
N PRO A 32 7.89 22.68 -38.64
CA PRO A 32 6.94 22.21 -37.63
C PRO A 32 7.30 20.81 -37.11
N ALA A 33 7.79 19.91 -37.97
CA ALA A 33 8.22 18.58 -37.55
C ALA A 33 9.42 18.66 -36.59
N MET A 34 10.44 19.44 -36.95
CA MET A 34 11.61 19.69 -36.09
C MET A 34 11.20 20.33 -34.76
N MET A 35 10.40 21.39 -34.81
CA MET A 35 9.95 22.09 -33.61
C MET A 35 9.11 21.23 -32.69
N ARG A 36 8.25 20.35 -33.20
CA ARG A 36 7.47 19.42 -32.37
C ARG A 36 8.40 18.48 -31.61
N GLN A 37 9.41 17.92 -32.27
CA GLN A 37 10.35 17.01 -31.63
C GLN A 37 11.22 17.72 -30.58
N GLU A 38 11.86 18.83 -30.95
CA GLU A 38 12.76 19.57 -30.06
C GLU A 38 12.03 20.21 -28.88
N LYS A 39 10.91 20.89 -29.14
CA LYS A 39 10.14 21.53 -28.06
C LYS A 39 9.50 20.53 -27.13
N MET A 40 9.09 19.35 -27.61
CA MET A 40 8.57 18.32 -26.72
C MET A 40 9.63 17.90 -25.71
N GLN A 41 10.83 17.55 -26.16
CA GLN A 41 11.92 17.15 -25.27
C GLN A 41 12.37 18.29 -24.36
N TYR A 42 12.54 19.50 -24.91
CA TYR A 42 12.94 20.67 -24.13
C TYR A 42 11.90 21.01 -23.05
N ASN A 43 10.61 21.05 -23.39
CA ASN A 43 9.55 21.36 -22.44
C ASN A 43 9.43 20.30 -21.36
N TRP A 44 9.54 19.01 -21.72
CA TRP A 44 9.53 17.93 -20.74
C TRP A 44 10.70 18.05 -19.76
N ASN A 45 11.91 18.32 -20.26
CA ASN A 45 13.09 18.49 -19.40
C ASN A 45 12.98 19.75 -18.51
N ALA A 46 12.50 20.87 -19.07
CA ALA A 46 12.34 22.11 -18.32
C ALA A 46 11.25 22.02 -17.25
N ALA A 47 10.13 21.34 -17.55
CA ALA A 47 9.02 21.17 -16.62
C ALA A 47 9.22 19.99 -15.66
N TRP A 48 10.15 19.06 -15.95
CA TRP A 48 10.31 17.77 -15.26
C TRP A 48 10.19 17.88 -13.74
N LYS A 49 11.01 18.75 -13.14
CA LYS A 49 11.09 18.90 -11.68
C LYS A 49 9.75 19.34 -11.08
N LYS A 50 9.16 20.43 -11.61
CA LYS A 50 7.89 20.97 -11.12
C LYS A 50 6.72 20.03 -11.39
N TYR A 51 6.71 19.39 -12.55
CA TYR A 51 5.69 18.43 -12.93
C TYR A 51 5.67 17.22 -11.99
N HIS A 52 6.83 16.62 -11.72
CA HIS A 52 6.93 15.49 -10.79
C HIS A 52 6.60 15.86 -9.36
N GLU A 53 7.02 17.04 -8.89
CA GLU A 53 6.66 17.53 -7.57
C GLU A 53 5.14 17.71 -7.43
N ASN A 54 4.49 18.26 -8.45
CA ASN A 54 3.04 18.42 -8.46
C ASN A 54 2.30 17.08 -8.49
N ILE A 55 2.73 16.13 -9.34
CA ILE A 55 2.14 14.79 -9.37
C ILE A 55 2.33 14.09 -8.03
N TRP A 56 3.52 14.20 -7.44
CA TRP A 56 3.81 13.58 -6.15
C TRP A 56 2.87 14.10 -5.06
N ARG A 57 2.63 15.42 -5.00
CA ARG A 57 1.67 16.03 -4.06
C ARG A 57 0.22 15.62 -4.31
N LEU A 58 -0.18 15.42 -5.57
CA LEU A 58 -1.53 14.97 -5.92
C LEU A 58 -1.74 13.47 -5.69
N ASN A 59 -0.65 12.70 -5.67
CA ASN A 59 -0.71 11.26 -5.53
C ASN A 59 -1.01 10.87 -4.08
N SER A 60 -2.27 10.52 -3.84
CA SER A 60 -2.73 10.04 -2.54
C SER A 60 -2.39 8.58 -2.22
N ALA A 61 -1.58 7.91 -3.05
CA ALA A 61 -1.19 6.53 -2.85
C ALA A 61 -0.21 6.33 -1.67
N TYR A 62 0.64 7.32 -1.39
CA TYR A 62 1.69 7.20 -0.37
C TYR A 62 1.11 7.20 1.06
N ASP A 63 0.08 8.01 1.30
CA ASP A 63 -0.56 8.14 2.62
C ASP A 63 -1.78 7.22 2.77
N ARG A 64 -1.83 6.14 1.98
CA ARG A 64 -2.97 5.20 2.01
C ARG A 64 -3.16 4.57 3.39
N GLU A 65 -2.06 4.36 4.13
CA GLU A 65 -2.10 3.77 5.48
C GLU A 65 -2.88 4.63 6.49
N LEU A 66 -2.82 5.95 6.36
CA LEU A 66 -3.56 6.89 7.22
C LEU A 66 -5.07 6.84 7.03
N ARG A 67 -5.55 6.23 5.93
CA ARG A 67 -6.98 6.01 5.70
C ARG A 67 -7.53 4.82 6.47
N TYR A 68 -6.66 3.89 6.85
CA TYR A 68 -7.06 2.75 7.65
C TYR A 68 -7.13 3.14 9.12
N SER A 69 -7.88 2.35 9.91
CA SER A 69 -7.93 2.56 11.35
C SER A 69 -6.52 2.46 11.94
N ALA A 70 -6.12 3.49 12.70
CA ALA A 70 -4.89 3.46 13.48
C ALA A 70 -4.93 2.41 14.60
N VAL A 71 -6.11 1.91 14.95
CA VAL A 71 -6.28 0.82 15.91
C VAL A 71 -5.77 -0.47 15.27
N SER A 72 -4.59 -0.91 15.71
CA SER A 72 -4.02 -2.17 15.28
C SER A 72 -4.91 -3.34 15.68
N LYS A 73 -4.84 -4.43 14.90
CA LYS A 73 -5.55 -5.67 15.22
C LYS A 73 -5.18 -6.19 16.62
N ASN A 74 -3.94 -5.98 17.06
CA ASN A 74 -3.49 -6.38 18.38
C ASN A 74 -4.20 -5.61 19.49
N LEU A 75 -4.34 -4.29 19.33
CA LEU A 75 -5.05 -3.46 20.31
C LEU A 75 -6.53 -3.84 20.36
N LEU A 76 -7.13 -4.09 19.20
CA LEU A 76 -8.51 -4.56 19.09
C LEU A 76 -8.71 -5.91 19.80
N LEU A 77 -7.84 -6.89 19.57
CA LEU A 77 -7.90 -8.19 20.25
C LEU A 77 -7.72 -8.06 21.76
N SER A 78 -6.81 -7.19 22.22
CA SER A 78 -6.61 -6.96 23.66
C SER A 78 -7.83 -6.31 24.34
N HIS A 79 -8.60 -5.51 23.61
CA HIS A 79 -9.83 -4.90 24.14
C HIS A 79 -11.02 -5.85 24.10
N ILE A 80 -11.13 -6.70 23.07
CA ILE A 80 -12.21 -7.69 22.96
C ILE A 80 -11.94 -8.84 23.93
N ASP A 81 -10.79 -9.49 23.81
CA ASP A 81 -10.37 -10.66 24.60
C ASP A 81 -9.55 -10.25 25.83
N HIS A 82 -9.98 -9.18 26.50
CA HIS A 82 -9.29 -8.60 27.65
C HIS A 82 -9.13 -9.55 28.84
N THR A 83 -10.05 -10.52 28.99
CA THR A 83 -9.97 -11.56 30.02
C THR A 83 -10.28 -12.92 29.41
N PRO A 84 -9.49 -13.96 29.74
CA PRO A 84 -9.80 -15.30 29.29
C PRO A 84 -11.14 -15.77 29.90
N PRO A 85 -12.02 -16.41 29.12
CA PRO A 85 -13.29 -16.91 29.63
C PRO A 85 -13.05 -18.04 30.66
N LYS A 86 -13.91 -18.12 31.67
CA LYS A 86 -13.85 -19.19 32.67
C LYS A 86 -14.23 -20.53 32.02
N SER A 87 -13.37 -21.52 32.14
CA SER A 87 -13.65 -22.89 31.68
C SER A 87 -14.53 -23.65 32.68
N MET A 88 -15.57 -24.33 32.19
CA MET A 88 -16.39 -25.22 33.00
C MET A 88 -15.57 -26.42 33.50
N ALA A 89 -14.62 -26.91 32.70
CA ALA A 89 -13.74 -28.00 33.08
C ALA A 89 -12.84 -27.63 34.28
N ASP A 90 -12.39 -26.38 34.36
CA ASP A 90 -11.62 -25.88 35.51
C ASP A 90 -12.45 -25.89 36.78
N HIS A 91 -13.73 -25.54 36.70
CA HIS A 91 -14.63 -25.61 37.85
C HIS A 91 -14.82 -27.07 38.30
N VAL A 92 -15.17 -27.97 37.38
CA VAL A 92 -15.41 -29.38 37.68
C VAL A 92 -14.16 -30.03 38.28
N SER A 93 -12.99 -29.82 37.68
CA SER A 93 -11.73 -30.38 38.18
C SER A 93 -11.37 -29.87 39.58
N LYS A 94 -11.49 -28.56 39.85
CA LYS A 94 -11.28 -27.99 41.18
C LYS A 94 -12.25 -28.56 42.21
N MET A 95 -13.52 -28.70 41.86
CA MET A 95 -14.54 -29.28 42.73
C MET A 95 -14.30 -30.76 43.01
N ILE A 96 -13.90 -31.56 42.02
CA ILE A 96 -13.55 -32.97 42.22
C ILE A 96 -12.34 -33.10 43.16
N LEU A 97 -11.31 -32.27 42.98
CA LEU A 97 -10.13 -32.29 43.85
C LEU A 97 -10.46 -31.91 45.29
N ALA A 98 -11.34 -30.93 45.50
CA ALA A 98 -11.84 -30.57 46.82
C ALA A 98 -12.69 -31.71 47.42
N ASN A 99 -13.64 -32.24 46.65
CA ASN A 99 -14.54 -33.30 47.09
C ASN A 99 -13.80 -34.61 47.37
N ARG A 100 -12.68 -34.89 46.68
CA ARG A 100 -11.84 -36.05 46.98
C ARG A 100 -11.26 -35.98 48.39
N LYS A 101 -10.83 -34.79 48.85
CA LYS A 101 -10.35 -34.61 50.23
C LYS A 101 -11.47 -34.81 51.24
N ILE A 102 -12.67 -34.33 50.93
CA ILE A 102 -13.87 -34.54 51.77
C ILE A 102 -14.20 -36.04 51.84
N HIS A 103 -14.20 -36.72 50.69
CA HIS A 103 -14.44 -38.16 50.63
C HIS A 103 -13.40 -38.94 51.42
N ASP A 104 -12.11 -38.62 51.28
CA ASP A 104 -11.04 -39.28 52.00
C ASP A 104 -11.18 -39.10 53.53
N ALA A 105 -11.68 -37.95 53.98
CA ALA A 105 -11.82 -37.61 55.39
C ALA A 105 -13.09 -38.18 56.06
N PHE A 106 -14.20 -38.31 55.32
CA PHE A 106 -15.53 -38.55 55.91
C PHE A 106 -16.24 -39.82 55.43
N THR A 107 -15.76 -40.53 54.40
CA THR A 107 -16.47 -41.72 53.89
C THR A 107 -16.05 -43.01 54.61
N PRO A 108 -17.00 -43.78 55.20
CA PRO A 108 -16.72 -45.11 55.72
C PRO A 108 -16.34 -46.05 54.57
N GLY A 109 -15.05 -46.39 54.50
CA GLY A 109 -14.42 -47.10 53.35
C GLY A 109 -13.16 -46.41 52.82
N SER A 110 -12.97 -45.13 53.15
CA SER A 110 -11.69 -44.44 52.92
C SER A 110 -10.59 -44.96 53.84
N LYS A 111 -9.37 -45.09 53.28
CA LYS A 111 -8.18 -45.47 54.06
C LYS A 111 -7.79 -44.46 55.14
N ARG A 112 -8.21 -43.19 55.00
CA ARG A 112 -7.82 -42.07 55.88
C ARG A 112 -9.03 -41.41 56.55
N LEU A 113 -10.04 -42.21 56.88
CA LEU A 113 -11.24 -41.75 57.57
C LEU A 113 -10.89 -41.12 58.93
N LEU A 114 -11.34 -39.88 59.16
CA LEU A 114 -11.01 -39.11 60.35
C LEU A 114 -11.88 -39.44 61.57
N ILE A 115 -12.96 -40.22 61.42
CA ILE A 115 -13.88 -40.53 62.53
C ILE A 115 -13.15 -41.19 63.72
N TRP A 116 -12.12 -42.01 63.43
CA TRP A 116 -11.30 -42.68 64.44
C TRP A 116 -10.32 -41.76 65.15
N GLN A 117 -10.05 -40.57 64.58
CA GLN A 117 -9.29 -39.51 65.24
C GLN A 117 -10.20 -38.61 66.09
N VAL A 118 -11.46 -38.43 65.67
CA VAL A 118 -12.44 -37.58 66.36
C VAL A 118 -13.08 -38.30 67.54
N GLN A 119 -13.45 -39.58 67.35
CA GLN A 119 -14.04 -40.42 68.39
C GLN A 119 -13.20 -41.69 68.54
N PRO A 120 -12.26 -41.71 69.48
CA PRO A 120 -11.44 -42.89 69.74
C PRO A 120 -12.31 -44.05 70.23
N ALA A 121 -11.87 -45.27 69.96
CA ALA A 121 -12.64 -46.49 70.23
C ALA A 121 -13.10 -46.58 71.69
N LEU A 122 -14.35 -47.00 71.89
CA LEU A 122 -14.82 -47.50 73.18
C LEU A 122 -14.20 -48.89 73.38
N GLN A 123 -13.15 -48.94 74.20
CA GLN A 123 -12.59 -50.19 74.72
C GLN A 123 -13.46 -50.77 75.83
#